data_AF-K7N038-F1
#
_entry.id   AF-K7N038-F1
#
_cell.length_a   1.000
_cell.length_b   1.000
_cell.length_c   1.000
_cell.angle_alpha   90.00
_cell.angle_beta   90.00
_cell.angle_gamma   90.00
#
_symmetry.space_group_name_H-M   'P 1'
#
loop_
_entity.id
_entity.type
_entity.pdbx_description
1 polymer ?
#
loop_
_entity_poly.entity_id
_entity_poly.type
_entity_poly.pdbx_seq_one_letter_code
_entity_poly.pdbx_strand_id
1 'polypeptide(L)'
;MAKVSLFVVCVVCVLALASAQSATNVRATYHLYQPEQHNWDLLADSAYCSTWDADKSMAWRSKYGWTLWASGPTSLWQVLEGDKH
;
A
#
# COMPACT_ATOMS: atom_id res chain seq x y z
N MET A 1 0.84 36.59 -20.78
CA MET A 1 0.74 36.55 -19.30
C MET A 1 -0.34 35.59 -18.79
N ALA A 2 -1.57 35.61 -19.31
CA ALA A 2 -2.65 34.71 -18.87
C ALA A 2 -2.30 33.20 -18.94
N LYS A 3 -1.64 32.74 -20.01
CA LYS A 3 -1.23 31.33 -20.18
C LYS A 3 -0.22 30.87 -19.12
N VAL A 4 0.73 31.72 -18.74
CA VAL A 4 1.73 31.41 -17.70
C VAL A 4 1.04 31.34 -16.34
N SER A 5 0.15 32.30 -16.05
CA SER A 5 -0.63 32.30 -14.82
C SER A 5 -1.52 31.04 -14.69
N LEU A 6 -2.20 30.63 -15.76
CA LEU A 6 -2.99 29.40 -15.76
C LEU A 6 -2.12 28.15 -15.49
N PHE A 7 -0.97 28.05 -16.16
CA PHE A 7 -0.07 26.91 -15.99
C PHE A 7 0.46 26.82 -14.55
N VAL A 8 0.82 27.96 -13.95
CA VAL A 8 1.25 28.02 -12.54
C VAL A 8 0.14 27.57 -11.60
N VAL A 9 -1.10 28.04 -11.81
CA VAL A 9 -2.25 27.59 -11.00
C VAL A 9 -2.47 26.08 -11.13
N CYS A 10 -2.42 25.53 -12.35
CA CYS A 10 -2.56 24.08 -12.56
C CYS A 10 -1.48 23.27 -11.83
N VAL A 11 -0.21 23.67 -11.94
CA VAL A 11 0.90 22.97 -11.26
C VAL A 11 0.72 23.02 -9.74
N VAL A 12 0.34 24.17 -9.18
CA VAL A 12 0.09 24.30 -7.74
C VAL A 12 -1.07 23.41 -7.29
N CYS A 13 -2.17 23.35 -8.06
CA CYS A 13 -3.29 22.45 -7.75
C CYS A 13 -2.90 20.97 -7.77
N VAL A 14 -2.10 20.53 -8.75
CA VAL A 14 -1.67 19.13 -8.84
C VAL A 14 -0.75 18.76 -7.67
N LEU A 15 0.15 19.65 -7.27
CA LEU A 15 1.04 19.42 -6.11
C LEU A 15 0.26 19.36 -4.79
N ALA A 16 -0.79 20.16 -4.62
CA ALA A 16 -1.63 20.13 -3.43
C ALA A 16 -2.42 18.82 -3.26
N LEU A 17 -2.74 18.13 -4.37
CA LEU A 17 -3.43 16.84 -4.35
C LEU A 17 -2.52 15.67 -3.95
N ALA A 18 -1.19 15.85 -4.00
CA ALA A 18 -0.22 14.81 -3.67
C ALA A 18 0.12 14.77 -2.16
N SER A 19 -0.90 14.79 -1.29
CA SER A 19 -0.68 14.65 0.15
C SER A 19 -0.47 13.17 0.53
N ALA A 20 0.67 12.87 1.15
CA ALA A 20 0.92 11.56 1.74
C ALA A 20 0.16 11.44 3.06
N GLN A 21 -0.68 10.40 3.19
CA GLN A 21 -1.39 10.13 4.44
C GLN A 21 -0.42 9.58 5.49
N SER A 22 -0.44 10.13 6.70
CA SER A 22 0.37 9.64 7.82
C SER A 22 -0.43 9.70 9.13
N ALA A 23 -0.13 8.80 10.06
CA ALA A 23 -0.74 8.73 11.37
C ALA A 23 0.32 8.35 12.41
N THR A 24 0.20 8.89 13.62
CA THR A 24 1.06 8.55 14.77
C THR A 24 0.24 7.85 15.84
N ASN A 25 0.89 7.11 16.75
CA ASN A 25 0.25 6.33 17.81
C ASN A 25 -0.73 5.24 17.31
N VAL A 26 -0.49 4.68 16.11
CA VAL A 26 -1.26 3.55 15.57
C VAL A 26 -0.80 2.25 16.25
N ARG A 27 -1.74 1.41 16.67
CA ARG A 27 -1.41 0.06 17.18
C ARG A 27 -1.07 -0.86 16.00
N ALA A 28 0.18 -1.29 15.94
CA ALA A 28 0.61 -2.37 15.05
C ALA A 28 0.60 -3.71 15.81
N THR A 29 -0.04 -4.73 15.24
CA THR A 29 0.00 -6.12 15.71
C THR A 29 0.64 -6.99 14.64
N TYR A 30 1.25 -8.10 15.03
CA TYR A 30 1.87 -9.03 14.09
C TYR A 30 0.88 -10.12 13.65
N HIS A 31 1.02 -10.56 12.40
CA HIS A 31 0.43 -11.79 11.88
C HIS A 31 1.50 -12.53 11.08
N LEU A 32 1.68 -13.82 11.35
CA LEU A 32 2.75 -14.62 10.76
C LEU A 32 2.29 -15.22 9.43
N TYR A 33 2.34 -14.42 8.36
CA TYR A 33 2.07 -14.89 6.99
C TYR A 33 3.18 -15.78 6.43
N GLN A 34 4.43 -15.57 6.84
CA GLN A 34 5.60 -16.32 6.35
C GLN A 34 5.66 -16.38 4.80
N PRO A 35 5.62 -15.22 4.11
CA PRO A 35 5.48 -15.17 2.66
C PRO A 35 6.60 -15.92 1.94
N GLU A 36 7.81 -15.95 2.50
CA GLU A 36 8.94 -16.71 1.95
C GLU A 36 8.67 -18.22 1.83
N GLN A 37 7.94 -18.81 2.80
CA GLN A 37 7.57 -20.22 2.76
C GLN A 37 6.50 -20.51 1.71
N HIS A 38 5.66 -19.51 1.40
CA HIS A 38 4.61 -19.60 0.38
C HIS A 38 5.04 -18.99 -0.96
N ASN A 39 6.34 -18.78 -1.21
CA ASN A 39 6.86 -18.17 -2.45
C ASN A 39 6.18 -16.83 -2.78
N TRP A 40 5.88 -16.05 -1.75
CA TRP A 40 5.19 -14.77 -1.78
C TRP A 40 3.82 -14.86 -2.48
N ASP A 41 3.19 -16.02 -2.46
CA ASP A 41 1.87 -16.25 -3.06
C ASP A 41 0.76 -15.69 -2.18
N LEU A 42 0.16 -14.59 -2.64
CA LEU A 42 -0.94 -13.91 -1.95
C LEU A 42 -2.19 -14.79 -1.83
N LEU A 43 -2.37 -15.77 -2.73
CA LEU A 43 -3.51 -16.70 -2.69
C LEU A 43 -3.34 -17.75 -1.60
N ALA A 44 -2.11 -18.19 -1.33
CA ALA A 44 -1.82 -19.17 -0.28
C ALA A 44 -2.23 -18.65 1.12
N ASP A 45 -2.01 -17.36 1.36
CA ASP A 45 -2.34 -16.70 2.62
C ASP A 45 -3.75 -16.08 2.64
N SER A 46 -4.57 -16.31 1.59
CA SER A 46 -5.91 -15.73 1.44
C SER A 46 -5.95 -14.21 1.66
N ALA A 47 -4.89 -13.50 1.22
CA ALA A 47 -4.79 -12.06 1.36
C ALA A 47 -5.93 -11.37 0.61
N TYR A 48 -6.56 -10.34 1.18
CA TYR A 48 -7.67 -9.63 0.51
C TYR A 48 -7.23 -9.04 -0.85
N CYS A 49 -6.00 -8.53 -0.90
CA CYS A 49 -5.41 -7.96 -2.12
C CYS A 49 -5.10 -9.01 -3.19
N SER A 50 -5.17 -10.31 -2.88
CA SER A 50 -4.86 -11.38 -3.85
C SER A 50 -5.73 -11.28 -5.10
N THR A 51 -6.98 -10.80 -4.98
CA THR A 51 -7.89 -10.56 -6.11
C THR A 51 -7.30 -9.64 -7.19
N TRP A 52 -6.42 -8.69 -6.82
CA TRP A 52 -5.85 -7.70 -7.74
C TRP A 52 -4.33 -7.82 -7.91
N ASP A 53 -3.64 -8.34 -6.89
CA ASP A 53 -2.18 -8.32 -6.82
C ASP A 53 -1.53 -9.72 -6.90
N ALA A 54 -2.31 -10.82 -6.91
CA ALA A 54 -1.74 -12.17 -7.01
C ALA A 54 -0.92 -12.38 -8.30
N ASP A 55 -1.36 -11.78 -9.41
CA ASP A 55 -0.70 -11.91 -10.72
C ASP A 55 0.50 -10.97 -10.90
N LYS A 56 0.84 -10.16 -9.88
CA LYS A 56 2.04 -9.33 -9.91
C LYS A 56 3.29 -10.22 -9.96
N SER A 57 4.34 -9.69 -10.59
CA SER A 57 5.60 -10.40 -10.70
C SER A 57 6.18 -10.72 -9.33
N MET A 58 6.95 -11.81 -9.24
CA MET A 58 7.63 -12.21 -8.01
C MET A 58 8.47 -11.06 -7.43
N ALA A 59 9.20 -10.33 -8.29
CA ALA A 59 10.01 -9.19 -7.90
C ALA A 59 9.19 -8.06 -7.23
N TRP A 60 7.92 -7.91 -7.59
CA TRP A 60 7.01 -6.97 -6.94
C TRP A 60 6.53 -7.53 -5.59
N ARG A 61 5.99 -8.76 -5.59
CA ARG A 61 5.43 -9.41 -4.39
C ARG A 61 6.46 -9.60 -3.27
N SER A 62 7.73 -9.80 -3.63
CA SER A 62 8.85 -9.98 -2.70
C SER A 62 9.65 -8.70 -2.46
N LYS A 63 9.24 -7.55 -2.96
CA LYS A 63 10.03 -6.31 -2.85
C LYS A 63 10.07 -5.79 -1.41
N TYR A 64 8.95 -5.88 -0.73
CA TYR A 64 8.71 -5.37 0.61
C TYR A 64 8.11 -6.49 1.49
N GLY A 65 8.19 -6.34 2.80
CA GLY A 65 7.46 -7.19 3.74
C GLY A 65 5.95 -6.97 3.60
N TRP A 66 5.17 -7.91 4.13
CA TRP A 66 3.71 -7.82 4.08
C TRP A 66 3.18 -7.31 5.41
N THR A 67 2.32 -6.30 5.35
CA THR A 67 1.63 -5.77 6.54
C THR A 67 0.14 -5.80 6.31
N LEU A 68 -0.62 -5.98 7.40
CA LEU A 68 -2.07 -5.90 7.36
C LEU A 68 -2.52 -4.51 7.81
N TRP A 69 -3.40 -3.87 7.03
CA TRP A 69 -4.03 -2.62 7.43
C TRP A 69 -5.49 -2.81 7.77
N ALA A 70 -5.91 -2.42 8.98
CA ALA A 70 -7.32 -2.34 9.36
C ALA A 70 -7.71 -0.87 9.60
N SER A 71 -8.48 -0.29 8.69
CA SER A 71 -9.07 1.05 8.85
C SER A 71 -10.31 0.97 9.75
N GLY A 72 -10.11 1.00 11.06
CA GLY A 72 -11.20 1.06 12.04
C GLY A 72 -11.89 -0.29 12.29
N PRO A 73 -13.12 -0.30 12.87
CA PRO A 73 -13.81 -1.53 13.29
C PRO A 73 -14.24 -2.45 12.14
N THR A 74 -14.19 -1.96 10.90
CA THR A 74 -14.34 -2.77 9.69
C THR A 74 -12.98 -3.29 9.26
N SER A 75 -12.66 -4.50 9.69
CA SER A 75 -11.47 -5.26 9.30
C SER A 75 -11.52 -5.64 7.82
N LEU A 76 -11.09 -4.75 6.94
CA LEU A 76 -10.64 -5.14 5.61
C LEU A 76 -9.21 -5.67 5.76
N TRP A 77 -9.01 -6.95 5.47
CA TRP A 77 -7.73 -7.65 5.63
C TRP A 77 -6.75 -7.31 4.51
N GLN A 78 -6.37 -6.04 4.40
CA GLN A 78 -5.59 -5.57 3.27
C GLN A 78 -4.09 -5.80 3.49
N VAL A 79 -3.48 -6.65 2.67
CA VAL A 79 -2.01 -6.80 2.63
C VAL A 79 -1.44 -5.60 1.88
N LEU A 80 -0.75 -4.72 2.60
CA LEU A 80 -0.01 -3.60 2.04
C LEU A 80 1.49 -3.91 2.07
N GLU A 81 2.22 -3.29 1.16
CA GLU A 81 3.68 -3.30 1.14
C GLU A 81 4.20 -2.56 2.39
N GLY A 82 4.90 -3.27 3.27
CA GLY A 82 5.57 -2.72 4.45
C GLY A 82 7.07 -2.94 4.37
N ASP A 83 7.89 -2.05 4.93
CA ASP A 83 9.34 -2.19 4.85
C ASP A 83 9.83 -3.50 5.48
N LYS A 84 10.86 -4.13 4.89
CA LYS A 84 11.46 -5.34 5.47
C LYS A 84 12.32 -4.93 6.66
N HIS A 85 11.86 -5.22 7.88
CA HIS A 85 12.66 -5.06 9.09
C HIS A 85 13.52 -6.29 9.37
#